data_AF-A0A7Y5PME8-F1
#
_entry.id   AF-A0A7Y5PME8-F1
#
_cell.length_a   1.000
_cell.length_b   1.000
_cell.length_c   1.000
_cell.angle_alpha   90.00
_cell.angle_beta   90.00
_cell.angle_gamma   90.00
#
_symmetry.space_group_name_H-M   'P 1'
#
loop_
_entity.id
_entity.type
_entity.pdbx_description
1 polymer ?
#
loop_
_entity_poly.entity_id
_entity_poly.type
_entity_poly.pdbx_seq_one_letter_code
_entity_poly.pdbx_strand_id
1 'polypeptide(L)' 'MHLHALEGAWLDHPFWRTKFVIDDPATIRKVQQSAVRECWIDASLGLDVVEPEAPVAAAAPAATAVRAQRPV' A
#
# COMPACT_ATOMS: atom_id res chain seq x y z
N MET A 1 -5.76 4.31 -3.70
CA MET A 1 -5.95 3.36 -4.82
C MET A 1 -5.10 3.81 -6.01
N HIS A 2 -4.37 2.89 -6.65
CA HIS A 2 -3.51 3.21 -7.79
C HIS A 2 -4.24 2.94 -9.11
N LEU A 3 -4.71 3.99 -9.77
CA LEU A 3 -5.43 3.87 -11.03
C LEU A 3 -4.43 3.80 -12.19
N HIS A 4 -4.51 2.72 -12.97
CA HIS A 4 -3.58 2.39 -14.06
C HIS A 4 -4.09 2.84 -15.43
N ALA A 5 -5.40 2.79 -15.66
CA ALA A 5 -6.02 3.28 -16.89
C ALA A 5 -7.52 3.55 -16.68
N LEU A 6 -8.06 4.53 -17.41
CA LEU A 6 -9.49 4.72 -17.63
C LEU A 6 -9.77 4.28 -19.08
N GLU A 7 -10.75 3.41 -19.28
CA GLU A 7 -11.17 2.97 -20.61
C GLU A 7 -12.19 3.95 -21.18
N GLY A 8 -11.98 4.39 -22.43
CA GLY A 8 -12.87 5.30 -23.14
C GLY A 8 -12.14 6.39 -23.92
N ALA A 9 -12.92 7.25 -24.60
CA ALA A 9 -12.39 8.39 -25.30
C ALA A 9 -12.01 9.47 -24.28
N TRP A 10 -10.73 9.88 -24.28
CA TRP A 10 -10.22 10.92 -23.39
C TRP A 10 -10.92 12.28 -23.52
N LEU A 11 -11.67 12.49 -24.61
CA LEU A 11 -12.49 13.67 -24.85
C LEU A 11 -13.73 13.73 -23.94
N ASP A 12 -14.24 12.58 -23.49
CA ASP A 12 -15.48 12.47 -22.70
C ASP A 12 -15.25 12.58 -21.19
N HIS A 13 -13.99 12.77 -20.76
CA HIS A 13 -13.67 12.89 -19.35
C HIS A 13 -12.54 13.90 -19.08
N PRO A 14 -12.66 14.74 -18.03
CA PRO A 14 -11.70 15.81 -17.72
C PRO A 14 -10.34 15.31 -17.21
N PHE A 15 -10.11 13.99 -17.21
CA PHE A 15 -8.86 13.37 -16.82
C PHE A 15 -7.92 13.25 -18.01
N TRP A 16 -7.11 14.28 -18.21
CA TRP A 16 -6.02 14.33 -19.19
C TRP A 16 -4.90 13.30 -18.99
N ARG A 17 -4.96 12.51 -17.90
CA ARG A 17 -3.98 11.48 -17.54
C ARG A 17 -4.69 10.18 -17.20
N THR A 18 -4.15 9.07 -17.71
CA THR A 18 -4.70 7.72 -17.52
C THR A 18 -4.18 7.03 -16.26
N LYS A 19 -3.03 7.47 -15.71
CA LYS A 19 -2.37 6.90 -14.53
C LYS A 19 -2.26 7.92 -13.41
N PHE A 20 -2.87 7.65 -12.25
CA PHE A 20 -2.76 8.50 -11.06
C PHE A 20 -3.19 7.76 -9.79
N VAL A 21 -2.79 8.29 -8.64
CA VAL A 21 -3.23 7.79 -7.33
C VAL A 21 -4.50 8.52 -6.91
N ILE A 22 -5.47 7.77 -6.41
CA ILE A 22 -6.68 8.29 -5.77
C ILE A 22 -6.53 8.10 -4.26
N ASP A 23 -6.33 9.22 -3.56
CA ASP A 23 -6.20 9.30 -2.10
C ASP A 23 -7.40 10.00 -1.43
N ASP A 24 -8.24 10.70 -2.21
CA ASP A 24 -9.39 11.46 -1.71
C ASP A 24 -10.74 11.02 -2.33
N PRO A 25 -11.83 10.93 -1.53
CA PRO A 25 -13.15 10.54 -2.00
C PRO A 25 -13.79 11.50 -3.02
N ALA A 26 -13.45 12.80 -3.06
CA ALA A 26 -13.98 13.70 -4.09
C ALA A 26 -13.46 13.34 -5.49
N THR A 27 -12.23 12.82 -5.58
CA THR A 27 -11.68 12.31 -6.84
C THR A 27 -12.46 11.09 -7.33
N ILE A 28 -12.85 10.18 -6.43
CA ILE A 28 -13.72 9.03 -6.77
C ILE A 28 -15.05 9.53 -7.34
N ARG A 29 -15.67 10.53 -6.71
CA ARG A 29 -16.93 11.11 -7.19
C ARG A 29 -16.80 11.70 -8.59
N LYS A 30 -15.69 12.39 -8.89
CA LYS A 30 -15.43 12.92 -10.24
C LYS A 30 -15.31 11.80 -11.28
N VAL A 31 -14.65 10.69 -10.94
CA VAL A 31 -14.56 9.52 -11.82
C VAL A 31 -15.95 8.91 -12.05
N GLN A 32 -16.74 8.74 -11.00
CA GLN A 32 -18.12 8.22 -11.08
C GLN A 32 -19.09 9.11 -11.86
N GLN A 33 -18.86 10.42 -11.84
CA GLN A 33 -19.65 11.41 -12.60
C GLN A 33 -19.19 11.55 -14.05
N SER A 34 -18.03 11.00 -14.41
CA SER A 34 -17.54 10.99 -15.78
C SER A 34 -18.23 9.91 -16.62
N ALA A 35 -18.04 9.96 -17.93
CA ALA A 35 -18.55 8.93 -18.85
C ALA A 35 -17.75 7.61 -18.80
N VAL A 36 -16.70 7.52 -17.98
CA VAL A 36 -15.85 6.33 -17.88
C VAL A 36 -16.67 5.14 -17.40
N ARG A 37 -16.65 4.06 -18.18
CA ARG A 37 -17.39 2.82 -17.88
C ARG A 37 -16.54 1.79 -17.16
N GLU A 38 -15.24 1.77 -17.46
CA GLU A 38 -14.32 0.74 -17.01
C GLU A 38 -12.98 1.39 -16.66
N CYS A 39 -12.28 0.82 -15.67
CA CYS A 39 -10.95 1.27 -15.28
C CYS A 39 -10.10 0.11 -14.78
N TRP A 40 -8.79 0.27 -14.88
CA TRP A 40 -7.80 -0.68 -14.41
C TRP A 40 -7.15 -0.14 -13.14
N ILE A 41 -7.09 -0.99 -12.12
CA ILE A 41 -6.46 -0.69 -10.83
C ILE A 41 -5.22 -1.57 -10.70
N ASP A 42 -4.12 -0.97 -10.32
CA ASP A 42 -2.92 -1.70 -9.93
C ASP A 42 -3.05 -2.16 -8.47
N ALA A 43 -3.47 -3.41 -8.28
CA ALA A 43 -3.65 -4.00 -6.96
C ALA A 43 -2.31 -4.23 -6.24
N SER A 44 -1.19 -4.37 -6.95
CA SER A 44 0.13 -4.59 -6.36
C SER A 44 0.68 -3.35 -5.64
N LEU A 45 0.12 -2.18 -5.92
CA LEU A 45 0.45 -0.93 -5.25
C LEU A 45 -0.56 -0.57 -4.14
N GLY A 46 -1.44 -1.49 -3.77
CA GLY A 46 -2.39 -1.32 -2.68
C GLY A 46 -1.70 -1.17 -1.31
N LEU A 47 -2.34 -0.45 -0.39
CA LEU A 47 -1.86 -0.33 0.99
C LEU A 47 -1.91 -1.66 1.74
N ASP A 48 -2.80 -2.56 1.31
CA ASP A 48 -2.97 -3.92 1.80
C ASP A 48 -1.85 -4.88 1.37
N VAL A 49 -1.04 -4.51 0.38
CA VAL A 49 0.11 -5.31 -0.10
C VAL A 49 1.36 -5.08 0.75
N VAL A 50 1.38 -4.02 1.57
CA VAL A 50 2.47 -3.81 2.52
C VAL A 50 2.42 -4.92 3.57
N GLU A 51 3.31 -5.89 3.42
CA GLU A 51 3.52 -6.94 4.41
C GLU A 51 3.84 -6.25 5.75
N PRO A 52 3.15 -6.61 6.85
CA PRO A 52 3.46 -6.05 8.15
C PRO A 52 4.94 -6.28 8.40
N GLU A 53 5.68 -5.19 8.59
CA GLU A 53 7.09 -5.23 8.96
C GLU A 53 7.20 -6.23 10.11
N ALA A 54 7.84 -7.37 9.86
CA ALA A 54 7.96 -8.42 10.86
C ALA A 54 8.52 -7.74 12.11
N PRO A 55 7.84 -7.81 13.28
CA PRO A 55 8.31 -7.13 14.46
C PRO A 55 9.74 -7.60 14.68
N VAL A 56 10.68 -6.66 14.56
CA VAL A 56 12.10 -6.90 14.72
C VAL A 56 12.22 -7.58 16.07
N ALA A 57 12.44 -8.90 16.06
CA ALA A 57 12.42 -9.68 17.28
C ALA A 57 13.48 -9.06 18.17
N ALA A 58 13.03 -8.41 19.25
CA ALA A 58 13.92 -7.82 20.22
C ALA A 58 14.87 -8.92 20.66
N ALA A 59 16.15 -8.78 20.30
CA ALA A 59 17.19 -9.69 20.68
C ALA A 59 17.16 -9.82 22.21
N ALA A 60 16.67 -10.97 22.70
CA ALA A 60 16.67 -11.26 24.12
C ALA A 60 18.14 -11.25 24.60
N PRO A 61 18.45 -10.59 25.73
CA PRO A 61 19.82 -10.46 26.19
C PRO A 61 20.37 -11.86 26.54
N ALA A 62 21.59 -12.14 26.07
CA ALA A 62 22.32 -13.36 26.36
C ALA A 62 22.38 -13.59 27.88
N ALA A 63 21.85 -14.72 28.33
CA ALA A 63 21.95 -15.15 29.71
C ALA A 63 23.41 -15.49 30.03
N THR A 64 24.09 -14.60 30.76
CA THR A 64 25.39 -14.88 31.39
C THR A 64 25.18 -15.96 32.45
N ALA A 65 25.62 -17.18 32.15
CA ALA A 65 25.73 -18.25 33.14
C ALA A 65 26.86 -17.91 34.12
N VAL A 66 26.50 -17.54 35.35
CA VAL A 66 27.45 -17.39 36.46
C VAL A 66 27.94 -18.78 36.87
N ARG A 67 29.22 -19.06 36.62
CA ARG A 67 29.89 -20.28 37.07
C ARG A 67 30.13 -20.18 38.59
N ALA A 68 29.35 -20.92 39.37
CA ALA A 68 29.60 -21.11 40.80
C ALA A 68 30.94 -21.83 41.01
N GLN A 69 31.89 -21.17 41.66
CA GLN A 69 33.13 -21.78 42.11
C GLN A 69 32.90 -22.35 43.52
N ARG A 70 33.21 -23.64 43.71
CA ARG A 70 33.19 -24.33 45.02
C ARG A 70 34.38 -23.88 45.85
N PRO A 71 34.22 -23.62 47.16
CA PRO A 71 35.37 -23.35 48.04
C PRO A 71 36.15 -24.65 48.33
N VAL A 72 37.46 -24.49 48.55
CA VAL A 72 38.37 -25.47 49.19
C VAL A 72 38.57 -25.05 50.63
#